data_AF-A0A6N2YN27-F1
#
_entry.id   AF-A0A6N2YN27-F1
#
_cell.length_a   1.000
_cell.length_b   1.000
_cell.length_c   1.000
_cell.angle_alpha   90.00
_cell.angle_beta   90.00
_cell.angle_gamma   90.00
#
_symmetry.space_group_name_H-M   'P 1'
#
loop_
_entity.id
_entity.type
_entity.pdbx_description
1 polymer ?
#
loop_
_entity_poly.entity_id
_entity_poly.type
_entity_poly.pdbx_seq_one_letter_code
_entity_poly.pdbx_strand_id
1 'polypeptide(L)'
;MDLITYDNAQKVKDILLKGNLDNKSINLEFKNINAKVNINELTEVEKSQIFIDENVDMFWFINSLNEEDTYLCVDINGHKEELYMNIGNWGDYKYNIKNMHIALGTTTNKFGSGKEYFSQIEISQALEDENYIYIVKNITDLAGKGCISRINTGLKNDKGKKYERRTRLVNRLNSEVLVHNTKDWMVISKINKQDLQNNDKFNSICYKLIRDIINYSFTIEDIIAEDKLK
;
A
#
# COMPACT_ATOMS: atom_id res chain seq x y z
N MET A 1 23.31 0.82 1.44
CA MET A 1 21.85 0.64 1.60
C MET A 1 21.50 -0.62 0.87
N ASP A 2 20.98 -1.57 1.62
CA ASP A 2 20.82 -2.95 1.18
C ASP A 2 19.34 -3.29 1.10
N LEU A 3 19.04 -4.45 0.53
CA LEU A 3 17.70 -5.01 0.65
C LEU A 3 17.44 -5.37 2.12
N ILE A 4 16.18 -5.25 2.53
CA ILE A 4 15.73 -5.62 3.87
C ILE A 4 16.18 -7.04 4.23
N THR A 5 16.59 -7.21 5.48
CA THR A 5 16.92 -8.53 6.03
C THR A 5 15.65 -9.34 6.31
N TYR A 6 15.78 -10.67 6.39
CA TYR A 6 14.66 -11.55 6.70
C TYR A 6 13.97 -11.17 8.02
N ASP A 7 14.74 -10.96 9.08
CA ASP A 7 14.21 -10.66 10.41
C ASP A 7 13.44 -9.33 10.44
N ASN A 8 13.98 -8.30 9.78
CA ASN A 8 13.32 -7.01 9.67
C ASN A 8 12.04 -7.10 8.81
N ALA A 9 12.05 -7.86 7.73
CA ALA A 9 10.86 -8.09 6.91
C ALA A 9 9.76 -8.81 7.71
N GLN A 10 10.11 -9.82 8.49
CA GLN A 10 9.15 -10.51 9.37
C GLN A 10 8.58 -9.58 10.45
N LYS A 11 9.40 -8.71 11.06
CA LYS A 11 8.90 -7.72 12.02
C LYS A 11 7.91 -6.74 11.40
N VAL A 12 8.19 -6.25 10.19
CA VAL A 12 7.26 -5.36 9.47
C VAL A 12 5.96 -6.09 9.17
N LYS A 13 6.03 -7.34 8.71
CA LYS A 13 4.85 -8.18 8.48
C LYS A 13 4.05 -8.39 9.77
N ASP A 14 4.70 -8.72 10.87
CA ASP A 14 4.08 -8.92 12.17
C ASP A 14 3.38 -7.64 12.66
N ILE A 15 3.97 -6.47 12.45
CA ILE A 15 3.35 -5.18 12.78
C ILE A 15 2.03 -4.99 12.03
N LEU A 16 1.99 -5.33 10.74
CA LEU A 16 0.77 -5.21 9.95
C LEU A 16 -0.30 -6.23 10.36
N LEU A 17 0.09 -7.45 10.75
CA LEU A 17 -0.84 -8.53 11.07
C LEU A 17 -1.32 -8.53 12.53
N LYS A 18 -0.59 -7.93 13.46
CA LYS A 18 -0.92 -7.96 14.89
C LYS A 18 -1.17 -6.56 15.47
N GLY A 19 -0.87 -5.52 14.71
CA GLY A 19 -1.02 -4.14 15.16
C GLY A 19 -2.44 -3.63 15.01
N ASN A 20 -2.71 -2.48 15.64
CA ASN A 20 -3.96 -1.74 15.48
C ASN A 20 -3.67 -0.26 15.21
N LEU A 21 -4.73 0.55 15.13
CA LEU A 21 -4.63 1.98 14.80
C LEU A 21 -4.36 2.90 16.01
N ASP A 22 -4.08 2.37 17.21
CA ASP A 22 -3.68 3.16 18.38
C ASP A 22 -4.70 4.26 18.75
N ASN A 23 -6.00 3.97 18.67
CA ASN A 23 -7.11 4.93 18.84
C ASN A 23 -7.04 6.14 17.89
N LYS A 24 -6.36 6.02 16.75
CA LYS A 24 -6.28 7.06 15.72
C LYS A 24 -7.11 6.68 14.51
N SER A 25 -7.74 7.67 13.91
CA SER A 25 -8.43 7.53 12.64
C SER A 25 -7.51 7.84 11.46
N ILE A 26 -7.77 7.18 10.33
CA ILE A 26 -7.22 7.53 9.02
C ILE A 26 -8.33 8.19 8.23
N ASN A 27 -8.17 9.50 7.95
CA ASN A 27 -9.08 10.29 7.14
C ASN A 27 -8.30 10.88 5.97
N LEU A 28 -8.63 10.47 4.75
CA LEU A 28 -7.95 10.90 3.52
C LEU A 28 -8.98 11.29 2.45
N GLU A 29 -8.66 12.31 1.65
CA GLU A 29 -9.53 12.78 0.56
C GLU A 29 -8.74 12.88 -0.76
N PHE A 30 -9.36 12.44 -1.86
CA PHE A 30 -8.76 12.38 -3.18
C PHE A 30 -9.69 13.03 -4.21
N LYS A 31 -9.27 14.20 -4.72
CA LYS A 31 -10.12 15.13 -5.47
C LYS A 31 -10.60 14.58 -6.82
N ASN A 32 -9.70 14.02 -7.63
CA ASN A 32 -9.98 13.68 -9.03
C ASN A 32 -10.79 12.38 -9.16
N ILE A 33 -10.68 11.47 -8.19
CA ILE A 33 -11.57 10.30 -8.07
C ILE A 33 -12.81 10.60 -7.21
N ASN A 34 -12.89 11.78 -6.60
CA ASN A 34 -13.93 12.17 -5.64
C ASN A 34 -14.15 11.09 -4.58
N ALA A 35 -13.04 10.72 -3.92
CA ALA A 35 -13.01 9.67 -2.92
C ALA A 35 -12.68 10.20 -1.54
N LYS A 36 -13.33 9.63 -0.51
CA LYS A 36 -13.01 9.83 0.90
C LYS A 36 -12.77 8.48 1.55
N VAL A 37 -11.70 8.36 2.33
CA VAL A 37 -11.37 7.16 3.09
C VAL A 37 -11.43 7.53 4.57
N ASN A 38 -12.28 6.85 5.33
CA ASN A 38 -12.45 7.03 6.77
C ASN A 38 -12.35 5.67 7.45
N ILE A 39 -11.33 5.50 8.28
CA ILE A 39 -11.03 4.23 8.96
C ILE A 39 -10.71 4.54 10.42
N ASN A 40 -11.36 3.82 11.32
CA ASN A 40 -11.19 3.92 12.76
C ASN A 40 -10.57 2.66 13.36
N GLU A 41 -10.82 1.49 12.75
CA GLU A 41 -10.36 0.21 13.29
C GLU A 41 -10.03 -0.80 12.18
N LEU A 42 -9.49 -1.95 12.59
CA LEU A 42 -9.18 -3.11 11.76
C LEU A 42 -9.91 -4.32 12.34
N THR A 43 -10.38 -5.24 11.51
CA THR A 43 -10.84 -6.55 12.00
C THR A 43 -9.68 -7.36 12.56
N GLU A 44 -10.01 -8.46 13.25
CA GLU A 44 -9.06 -9.54 13.44
C GLU A 44 -8.53 -10.06 12.09
N VAL A 45 -7.32 -10.58 12.11
CA VAL A 45 -6.71 -11.20 10.94
C VAL A 45 -7.27 -12.60 10.76
N GLU A 46 -7.69 -12.89 9.54
CA GLU A 46 -8.21 -14.18 9.10
C GLU A 46 -7.51 -14.65 7.82
N LYS A 47 -7.83 -15.86 7.36
CA LYS A 47 -7.42 -16.27 6.01
C LYS A 47 -8.24 -15.54 4.98
N SER A 48 -7.57 -15.09 3.93
CA SER A 48 -8.18 -14.33 2.85
C SER A 48 -9.39 -15.07 2.26
N GLN A 49 -10.53 -14.40 2.28
CA GLN A 49 -11.75 -14.86 1.62
C GLN A 49 -11.76 -14.54 0.11
N ILE A 50 -10.78 -13.77 -0.37
CA ILE A 50 -10.70 -13.27 -1.75
C ILE A 50 -9.74 -14.14 -2.57
N PHE A 51 -8.52 -14.33 -2.07
CA PHE A 51 -7.51 -15.26 -2.60
C PHE A 51 -7.51 -16.58 -1.81
N ILE A 52 -8.59 -17.35 -1.92
CA ILE A 52 -8.82 -18.57 -1.11
C ILE A 52 -7.74 -19.64 -1.36
N ASP A 53 -7.23 -19.73 -2.59
CA ASP A 53 -6.22 -20.71 -2.99
C ASP A 53 -4.78 -20.28 -2.64
N GLU A 54 -4.60 -19.05 -2.14
CA GLU A 54 -3.30 -18.50 -1.78
C GLU A 54 -3.16 -18.49 -0.25
N ASN A 55 -1.97 -18.83 0.28
CA ASN A 55 -1.71 -18.72 1.71
C ASN A 55 -1.45 -17.25 2.10
N VAL A 56 -2.52 -16.46 2.10
CA VAL A 56 -2.55 -15.04 2.46
C VAL A 56 -3.48 -14.80 3.65
N ASP A 57 -3.00 -13.96 4.54
CA ASP A 57 -3.76 -13.44 5.66
C ASP A 57 -4.42 -12.13 5.25
N MET A 58 -5.58 -11.82 5.83
CA MET A 58 -6.42 -10.68 5.44
C MET A 58 -7.03 -10.02 6.66
N PHE A 59 -7.25 -8.72 6.57
CA PHE A 59 -8.14 -7.99 7.46
C PHE A 59 -8.92 -6.92 6.68
N TRP A 60 -10.08 -6.56 7.20
CA TRP A 60 -10.93 -5.48 6.70
C TRP A 60 -10.68 -4.20 7.48
N PHE A 61 -10.85 -3.07 6.81
CA PHE A 61 -10.85 -1.77 7.45
C PHE A 61 -12.26 -1.42 7.92
N ILE A 62 -12.37 -0.82 9.11
CA ILE A 62 -13.64 -0.49 9.76
C ILE A 62 -13.76 1.02 9.92
N ASN A 63 -14.91 1.58 9.56
CA ASN A 63 -15.24 3.00 9.74
C ASN A 63 -16.03 3.26 11.04
N SER A 64 -16.86 2.34 11.51
CA SER A 64 -17.59 2.50 12.77
C SER A 64 -17.99 1.14 13.32
N LEU A 65 -17.78 0.87 14.61
CA LEU A 65 -18.15 -0.41 15.23
C LEU A 65 -19.66 -0.57 15.48
N ASN A 66 -20.45 0.52 15.41
CA ASN A 66 -21.83 0.55 15.90
C ASN A 66 -22.86 0.91 14.82
N GLU A 67 -22.54 0.73 13.54
CA GLU A 67 -23.41 1.10 12.41
C GLU A 67 -23.51 -0.01 11.37
N GLU A 68 -24.63 -0.06 10.62
CA GLU A 68 -24.86 -1.01 9.52
C GLU A 68 -23.76 -0.97 8.45
N ASP A 69 -23.02 0.14 8.36
CA ASP A 69 -21.98 0.43 7.37
C ASP A 69 -20.54 0.22 7.91
N THR A 70 -20.36 -0.68 8.89
CA THR A 70 -19.09 -0.91 9.60
C THR A 70 -17.88 -1.03 8.68
N TYR A 71 -17.98 -1.84 7.61
CA TYR A 71 -16.89 -2.12 6.66
C TYR A 71 -16.78 -1.10 5.52
N LEU A 72 -17.78 -0.23 5.37
CA LEU A 72 -17.87 0.76 4.30
C LEU A 72 -17.05 2.01 4.62
N CYS A 73 -15.75 1.87 4.46
CA CYS A 73 -14.75 2.88 4.81
C CYS A 73 -14.28 3.75 3.65
N VAL A 74 -14.79 3.51 2.44
CA VAL A 74 -14.46 4.32 1.25
C VAL A 74 -15.75 4.85 0.61
N ASP A 75 -15.87 6.15 0.44
CA ASP A 75 -16.92 6.79 -0.35
C ASP A 75 -16.32 7.24 -1.68
N ILE A 76 -16.86 6.79 -2.81
CA ILE A 76 -16.45 7.18 -4.17
C ILE A 76 -17.67 7.71 -4.93
N ASN A 77 -17.78 9.02 -5.06
CA ASN A 77 -18.93 9.69 -5.68
C ASN A 77 -20.29 9.35 -5.02
N GLY A 78 -20.32 9.30 -3.68
CA GLY A 78 -21.51 8.97 -2.90
C GLY A 78 -21.81 7.47 -2.81
N HIS A 79 -20.96 6.62 -3.41
CA HIS A 79 -21.06 5.17 -3.30
C HIS A 79 -20.09 4.66 -2.25
N LYS A 80 -20.64 4.08 -1.20
CA LYS A 80 -19.89 3.47 -0.10
C LYS A 80 -19.38 2.08 -0.50
N GLU A 81 -18.11 1.82 -0.25
CA GLU A 81 -17.37 0.64 -0.66
C GLU A 81 -16.49 0.14 0.49
N GLU A 82 -16.19 -1.15 0.50
CA GLU A 82 -15.30 -1.77 1.47
C GLU A 82 -13.83 -1.59 1.05
N LEU A 83 -12.92 -1.68 2.02
CA LEU A 83 -11.48 -1.72 1.80
C LEU A 83 -10.90 -2.88 2.62
N TYR A 84 -9.91 -3.55 2.07
CA TYR A 84 -9.23 -4.65 2.74
C TYR A 84 -7.76 -4.73 2.34
N MET A 85 -6.97 -5.37 3.20
CA MET A 85 -5.56 -5.65 2.95
C MET A 85 -5.29 -7.15 3.07
N ASN A 86 -4.59 -7.69 2.08
CA ASN A 86 -4.08 -9.06 2.07
C ASN A 86 -2.56 -9.04 2.20
N ILE A 87 -2.02 -9.95 3.01
CA ILE A 87 -0.58 -10.07 3.26
C ILE A 87 -0.16 -11.54 3.24
N GLY A 88 0.81 -11.90 2.40
CA GLY A 88 1.32 -13.28 2.40
C GLY A 88 1.93 -13.72 1.09
N ASN A 89 1.70 -14.99 0.74
CA ASN A 89 2.20 -15.55 -0.51
C ASN A 89 1.51 -14.90 -1.72
N TRP A 90 2.20 -14.83 -2.85
CA TRP A 90 1.60 -14.28 -4.06
C TRP A 90 2.18 -14.93 -5.29
N GLY A 91 1.46 -15.90 -5.85
CA GLY A 91 1.87 -16.65 -7.03
C GLY A 91 3.29 -17.22 -6.96
N ASP A 92 3.88 -17.50 -8.12
CA ASP A 92 5.22 -18.10 -8.26
C ASP A 92 6.37 -17.08 -8.31
N TYR A 93 6.17 -15.86 -7.80
CA TYR A 93 7.22 -14.85 -7.86
C TYR A 93 8.44 -15.28 -7.04
N LYS A 94 9.59 -15.40 -7.72
CA LYS A 94 10.90 -15.70 -7.09
C LYS A 94 11.47 -14.45 -6.41
N TYR A 95 10.84 -14.05 -5.31
CA TYR A 95 11.39 -13.06 -4.38
C TYR A 95 12.39 -13.70 -3.43
N ASN A 96 13.34 -12.90 -2.93
CA ASN A 96 14.40 -13.37 -2.05
C ASN A 96 13.88 -13.76 -0.66
N ILE A 97 12.81 -13.08 -0.21
CA ILE A 97 12.07 -13.43 1.00
C ILE A 97 10.63 -13.69 0.57
N LYS A 98 10.11 -14.89 0.83
CA LYS A 98 8.76 -15.30 0.45
C LYS A 98 7.70 -14.79 1.43
N ASN A 99 6.44 -14.79 1.02
CA ASN A 99 5.28 -14.47 1.85
C ASN A 99 5.24 -13.03 2.39
N MET A 100 5.73 -12.08 1.59
CA MET A 100 5.95 -10.68 1.94
C MET A 100 5.13 -9.71 1.07
N HIS A 101 4.20 -10.25 0.28
CA HIS A 101 3.37 -9.47 -0.60
C HIS A 101 2.25 -8.78 0.18
N ILE A 102 1.95 -7.53 -0.16
CA ILE A 102 0.80 -6.77 0.33
C ILE A 102 -0.05 -6.41 -0.88
N ALA A 103 -1.32 -6.77 -0.85
CA ALA A 103 -2.33 -6.33 -1.81
C ALA A 103 -3.43 -5.54 -1.11
N LEU A 104 -3.72 -4.33 -1.60
CA LEU A 104 -4.82 -3.49 -1.14
C LEU A 104 -5.95 -3.55 -2.17
N GLY A 105 -7.15 -3.87 -1.70
CA GLY A 105 -8.33 -4.01 -2.56
C GLY A 105 -9.58 -3.37 -1.97
N THR A 106 -10.58 -3.27 -2.81
CA THR A 106 -11.88 -2.65 -2.53
C THR A 106 -12.95 -3.35 -3.34
N THR A 107 -14.20 -3.32 -2.88
CA THR A 107 -15.34 -3.91 -3.57
C THR A 107 -15.71 -3.23 -4.89
N THR A 108 -15.24 -1.99 -5.10
CA THR A 108 -15.56 -1.26 -6.32
C THR A 108 -14.91 -1.90 -7.55
N ASN A 109 -15.63 -1.91 -8.67
CA ASN A 109 -15.08 -2.31 -9.97
C ASN A 109 -14.38 -1.14 -10.70
N LYS A 110 -14.34 0.05 -10.10
CA LYS A 110 -13.74 1.27 -10.67
C LYS A 110 -12.21 1.24 -10.65
N PHE A 111 -11.61 0.53 -9.68
CA PHE A 111 -10.17 0.37 -9.56
C PHE A 111 -9.74 -1.05 -9.97
N GLY A 112 -8.52 -1.16 -10.50
CA GLY A 112 -7.98 -2.45 -10.95
C GLY A 112 -8.73 -3.07 -12.14
N SER A 113 -8.46 -4.35 -12.39
CA SER A 113 -9.19 -5.19 -13.34
C SER A 113 -9.70 -6.41 -12.59
N GLY A 114 -10.96 -6.35 -12.13
CA GLY A 114 -11.66 -7.48 -11.52
C GLY A 114 -11.53 -7.59 -10.00
N LYS A 115 -12.19 -6.70 -9.25
CA LYS A 115 -12.64 -6.83 -7.83
C LYS A 115 -11.65 -7.27 -6.73
N GLU A 116 -10.40 -7.57 -7.04
CA GLU A 116 -9.52 -8.32 -6.13
C GLU A 116 -8.46 -7.44 -5.47
N TYR A 117 -7.90 -6.47 -6.18
CA TYR A 117 -6.97 -5.47 -5.64
C TYR A 117 -6.70 -4.37 -6.67
N PHE A 118 -6.16 -3.23 -6.22
CA PHE A 118 -5.72 -2.14 -7.09
C PHE A 118 -4.30 -1.64 -6.80
N SER A 119 -3.72 -2.05 -5.66
CA SER A 119 -2.35 -1.70 -5.28
C SER A 119 -1.60 -2.88 -4.71
N GLN A 120 -0.29 -2.93 -4.99
CA GLN A 120 0.61 -4.00 -4.59
C GLN A 120 1.95 -3.44 -4.12
N ILE A 121 2.41 -3.95 -2.99
CA ILE A 121 3.72 -3.64 -2.37
C ILE A 121 4.39 -4.95 -2.00
N GLU A 122 5.71 -5.02 -2.15
CA GLU A 122 6.49 -6.20 -1.81
C GLU A 122 7.48 -5.85 -0.70
N ILE A 123 7.23 -6.31 0.53
CA ILE A 123 8.11 -6.01 1.68
C ILE A 123 9.51 -6.56 1.40
N SER A 124 9.65 -7.69 0.68
CA SER A 124 10.96 -8.26 0.35
C SER A 124 11.84 -7.33 -0.51
N GLN A 125 11.28 -6.25 -1.05
CA GLN A 125 12.00 -5.24 -1.83
C GLN A 125 12.21 -3.93 -1.08
N ALA A 126 11.80 -3.87 0.19
CA ALA A 126 12.17 -2.77 1.07
C ALA A 126 13.70 -2.65 1.14
N LEU A 127 14.14 -1.41 1.38
CA LEU A 127 15.55 -1.10 1.59
C LEU A 127 15.80 -0.87 3.08
N GLU A 128 17.03 -1.08 3.52
CA GLU A 128 17.44 -0.72 4.86
C GLU A 128 18.86 -0.13 4.91
N ASP A 129 19.08 0.69 5.93
CA ASP A 129 20.40 1.16 6.37
C ASP A 129 20.57 0.87 7.86
N GLU A 130 21.59 1.42 8.51
CA GLU A 130 21.85 1.19 9.93
C GLU A 130 20.67 1.59 10.85
N ASN A 131 19.91 2.61 10.46
CA ASN A 131 18.92 3.27 11.31
C ASN A 131 17.48 3.03 10.86
N TYR A 132 17.24 2.77 9.58
CA TYR A 132 15.90 2.79 9.00
C TYR A 132 15.60 1.60 8.10
N ILE A 133 14.31 1.26 8.03
CA ILE A 133 13.71 0.45 6.98
C ILE A 133 12.84 1.37 6.11
N TYR A 134 12.91 1.19 4.81
CA TYR A 134 12.19 1.95 3.80
C TYR A 134 11.30 1.02 2.98
N ILE A 135 9.98 1.17 3.11
CA ILE A 135 9.02 0.56 2.19
C ILE A 135 9.04 1.39 0.91
N VAL A 136 9.38 0.77 -0.21
CA VAL A 136 9.71 1.49 -1.45
C VAL A 136 9.01 0.95 -2.69
N LYS A 137 8.95 1.79 -3.73
CA LYS A 137 8.60 1.38 -5.10
C LYS A 137 9.59 1.95 -6.11
N ASN A 138 9.93 1.13 -7.10
CA ASN A 138 10.81 1.51 -8.19
C ASN A 138 10.08 2.45 -9.16
N ILE A 139 10.66 3.63 -9.36
CA ILE A 139 10.14 4.65 -10.28
C ILE A 139 11.00 4.79 -11.55
N THR A 140 12.16 4.15 -11.63
CA THR A 140 12.96 4.07 -12.86
C THR A 140 12.34 3.14 -13.89
N ASP A 141 11.85 1.97 -13.45
CA ASP A 141 11.33 0.94 -14.34
C ASP A 141 9.82 1.09 -14.59
N LEU A 142 9.42 0.79 -15.83
CA LEU A 142 8.00 0.78 -16.22
C LEU A 142 7.31 -0.57 -16.00
N ALA A 143 8.08 -1.64 -15.78
CA ALA A 143 7.62 -3.01 -15.56
C ALA A 143 8.65 -3.79 -14.72
N GLY A 144 8.26 -4.94 -14.15
CA GLY A 144 9.14 -5.82 -13.39
C GLY A 144 9.14 -5.53 -11.88
N LYS A 145 10.18 -6.04 -11.20
CA LYS A 145 10.26 -6.08 -9.73
C LYS A 145 10.15 -4.68 -9.12
N GLY A 146 9.14 -4.49 -8.28
CA GLY A 146 8.96 -3.27 -7.47
C GLY A 146 8.39 -2.10 -8.25
N CYS A 147 8.17 -2.23 -9.57
CA CYS A 147 7.64 -1.17 -10.39
C CYS A 147 6.19 -0.83 -10.02
N ILE A 148 5.76 0.36 -10.42
CA ILE A 148 4.37 0.81 -10.30
C ILE A 148 3.70 0.59 -11.66
N SER A 149 3.22 -0.63 -11.93
CA SER A 149 2.54 -0.94 -13.19
C SER A 149 1.20 -0.22 -13.31
N ARG A 150 0.43 -0.14 -12.21
CA ARG A 150 -0.92 0.46 -12.16
C ARG A 150 -0.95 1.91 -12.66
N ILE A 151 0.05 2.72 -12.31
CA ILE A 151 0.12 4.14 -12.71
C ILE A 151 0.22 4.33 -14.24
N ASN A 152 0.61 3.28 -14.98
CA ASN A 152 0.69 3.31 -16.44
C ASN A 152 -0.66 3.13 -17.14
N THR A 153 -1.74 2.86 -16.39
CA THR A 153 -3.07 2.54 -16.93
C THR A 153 -3.54 3.60 -17.92
N GLY A 154 -3.98 3.14 -19.10
CA GLY A 154 -4.50 4.01 -20.17
C GLY A 154 -3.45 4.69 -21.06
N LEU A 155 -2.14 4.61 -20.73
CA LEU A 155 -1.10 5.34 -21.45
C LEU A 155 -0.48 4.59 -22.64
N LYS A 156 -0.82 3.31 -22.86
CA LYS A 156 -0.26 2.46 -23.94
C LYS A 156 1.28 2.56 -23.99
N ASN A 157 1.85 3.11 -25.06
CA ASN A 157 3.29 3.21 -25.29
C ASN A 157 3.89 4.58 -24.93
N ASP A 158 3.11 5.51 -24.38
CA ASP A 158 3.57 6.85 -24.03
C ASP A 158 4.50 6.81 -22.80
N LYS A 159 5.80 6.65 -23.04
CA LYS A 159 6.81 6.61 -21.98
C LYS A 159 6.94 7.95 -21.25
N GLY A 160 6.80 9.07 -21.97
CA GLY A 160 6.91 10.42 -21.39
C GLY A 160 5.87 10.62 -20.30
N LYS A 161 4.59 10.37 -20.60
CA LYS A 161 3.51 10.46 -19.61
C LYS A 161 3.66 9.46 -18.46
N LYS A 162 4.19 8.26 -18.72
CA LYS A 162 4.42 7.26 -17.64
C LYS A 162 5.44 7.74 -16.62
N TYR A 163 6.53 8.38 -17.06
CA TYR A 163 7.52 8.95 -16.16
C TYR A 163 7.00 10.22 -15.48
N GLU A 164 6.31 11.07 -16.22
CA GLU A 164 5.68 12.28 -15.67
C GLU A 164 4.69 11.94 -14.55
N ARG A 165 3.84 10.91 -14.69
CA ARG A 165 2.97 10.43 -13.60
C ARG A 165 3.72 9.99 -12.36
N ARG A 166 4.91 9.38 -12.50
CA ARG A 166 5.74 8.96 -11.36
C ARG A 166 6.33 10.19 -10.66
N THR A 167 6.79 11.18 -11.40
CA THR A 167 7.23 12.46 -10.83
C THR A 167 6.08 13.15 -10.09
N ARG A 168 4.87 13.19 -10.67
CA ARG A 168 3.68 13.69 -9.97
C ARG A 168 3.38 12.90 -8.69
N LEU A 169 3.49 11.58 -8.72
CA LEU A 169 3.28 10.74 -7.54
C LEU A 169 4.26 11.08 -6.42
N VAL A 170 5.57 11.13 -6.72
CA VAL A 170 6.62 11.54 -5.76
C VAL A 170 6.30 12.90 -5.15
N ASN A 171 5.96 13.89 -5.99
CA ASN A 171 5.68 15.25 -5.54
C ASN A 171 4.42 15.34 -4.68
N ARG A 172 3.33 14.67 -5.07
CA ARG A 172 2.05 14.70 -4.33
C ARG A 172 2.15 14.00 -2.97
N LEU A 173 2.99 12.96 -2.87
CA LEU A 173 3.26 12.28 -1.61
C LEU A 173 4.36 12.96 -0.79
N ASN A 174 5.06 13.95 -1.35
CA ASN A 174 6.28 14.53 -0.78
C ASN A 174 7.29 13.44 -0.38
N SER A 175 7.44 12.44 -1.25
CA SER A 175 8.23 11.24 -0.96
C SER A 175 9.74 11.50 -1.12
N GLU A 176 10.52 10.95 -0.18
CA GLU A 176 11.96 10.76 -0.34
C GLU A 176 12.23 9.78 -1.51
N VAL A 177 13.31 10.03 -2.28
CA VAL A 177 13.76 9.14 -3.35
C VAL A 177 15.17 8.67 -3.04
N LEU A 178 15.36 7.36 -2.99
CA LEU A 178 16.62 6.69 -2.69
C LEU A 178 17.18 6.06 -3.95
N VAL A 179 18.52 6.10 -4.10
CA VAL A 179 19.21 5.41 -5.20
C VAL A 179 19.73 4.06 -4.69
N HIS A 180 19.29 2.97 -5.31
CA HIS A 180 19.78 1.62 -5.04
C HIS A 180 19.93 0.84 -6.34
N ASN A 181 21.11 0.25 -6.55
CA ASN A 181 21.48 -0.46 -7.78
C ASN A 181 21.20 0.36 -9.07
N THR A 182 21.64 1.63 -9.09
CA THR A 182 21.46 2.57 -10.21
C THR A 182 19.99 2.91 -10.56
N LYS A 183 19.05 2.60 -9.66
CA LYS A 183 17.62 2.89 -9.83
C LYS A 183 17.12 3.76 -8.71
N ASP A 184 16.11 4.55 -9.03
CA ASP A 184 15.39 5.43 -8.12
C ASP A 184 14.20 4.69 -7.52
N TRP A 185 14.14 4.74 -6.19
CA TRP A 185 13.14 4.10 -5.37
C TRP A 185 12.45 5.16 -4.52
N MET A 186 11.17 5.39 -4.79
CA MET A 186 10.34 6.27 -3.99
C MET A 186 10.01 5.58 -2.66
N VAL A 187 10.21 6.29 -1.55
CA VAL A 187 9.82 5.85 -0.21
C VAL A 187 8.32 6.08 -0.02
N ILE A 188 7.59 4.99 0.22
CA ILE A 188 6.19 5.01 0.66
C ILE A 188 6.14 5.25 2.16
N SER A 189 6.91 4.48 2.93
CA SER A 189 6.98 4.63 4.38
C SER A 189 8.39 4.35 4.90
N LYS A 190 8.74 5.02 6.00
CA LYS A 190 10.02 4.94 6.68
C LYS A 190 9.79 4.56 8.13
N ILE A 191 10.55 3.57 8.61
CA ILE A 191 10.45 3.02 9.97
C ILE A 191 11.83 3.14 10.63
N ASN A 192 11.90 3.71 11.83
CA ASN A 192 13.12 3.70 12.62
C ASN A 192 13.33 2.30 13.24
N LYS A 193 14.50 1.71 13.03
CA LYS A 193 14.85 0.38 13.55
C LYS A 193 14.88 0.32 15.07
N GLN A 194 15.17 1.43 15.75
CA GLN A 194 15.09 1.50 17.21
C GLN A 194 13.65 1.34 17.71
N ASP A 195 12.68 1.92 16.99
CA ASP A 195 11.26 1.81 17.35
C ASP A 195 10.74 0.37 17.18
N LEU A 196 11.32 -0.44 16.29
CA LEU A 196 10.98 -1.86 16.12
C LEU A 196 11.31 -2.73 17.34
N GLN A 197 12.16 -2.26 18.24
CA GLN A 197 12.50 -2.95 19.48
C GLN A 197 11.67 -2.46 20.66
N ASN A 198 10.79 -1.46 20.44
CA ASN A 198 9.96 -0.86 21.45
C ASN A 198 8.49 -1.26 21.23
N ASN A 199 7.96 -2.12 22.12
CA ASN A 199 6.58 -2.59 22.04
C ASN A 199 5.55 -1.45 22.10
N ASP A 200 5.85 -0.35 22.80
CA ASP A 200 4.94 0.81 22.88
C ASP A 200 4.82 1.54 21.53
N LYS A 201 5.79 1.34 20.63
CA LYS A 201 5.78 1.91 19.28
C LYS A 201 5.04 1.04 18.28
N PHE A 202 4.78 -0.23 18.60
CA PHE A 202 4.25 -1.23 17.68
C PHE A 202 3.01 -0.74 16.91
N ASN A 203 1.97 -0.29 17.63
CA ASN A 203 0.73 0.20 17.02
C ASN A 203 0.93 1.55 16.28
N SER A 204 1.82 2.40 16.78
CA SER A 204 2.15 3.66 16.10
C SER A 204 2.83 3.43 14.74
N ILE A 205 3.66 2.38 14.63
CA ILE A 205 4.26 1.96 13.36
C ILE A 205 3.20 1.35 12.44
N CYS A 206 2.32 0.49 12.97
CA CYS A 206 1.20 -0.10 12.22
C CYS A 206 0.31 0.99 11.59
N TYR A 207 -0.18 1.92 12.42
CA TYR A 207 -0.98 3.07 11.98
C TYR A 207 -0.30 3.82 10.83
N LYS A 208 0.98 4.17 11.00
CA LYS A 208 1.73 4.94 10.01
C LYS A 208 1.89 4.17 8.71
N LEU A 209 2.25 2.89 8.78
CA LEU A 209 2.42 2.04 7.59
C LEU A 209 1.11 1.92 6.80
N ILE A 210 0.02 1.59 7.48
CA ILE A 210 -1.30 1.46 6.84
C ILE A 210 -1.69 2.78 6.18
N ARG A 211 -1.61 3.90 6.91
CA ARG A 211 -1.95 5.23 6.39
C ARG A 211 -1.14 5.57 5.14
N ASP A 212 0.16 5.34 5.17
CA ASP A 212 1.05 5.66 4.06
C ASP A 212 0.77 4.77 2.83
N ILE A 213 0.52 3.48 3.04
CA ILE A 213 0.16 2.52 1.97
C ILE A 213 -1.16 2.92 1.31
N ILE A 214 -2.19 3.27 2.08
CA ILE A 214 -3.48 3.72 1.56
C ILE A 214 -3.31 5.03 0.79
N ASN A 215 -2.62 6.02 1.37
CA ASN A 215 -2.37 7.30 0.72
C ASN A 215 -1.64 7.15 -0.63
N TYR A 216 -0.57 6.34 -0.65
CA TYR A 216 0.14 5.98 -1.88
C TYR A 216 -0.79 5.36 -2.94
N SER A 217 -1.59 4.37 -2.52
CA SER A 217 -2.44 3.57 -3.41
C SER A 217 -3.52 4.42 -4.06
N PHE A 218 -4.24 5.22 -3.28
CA PHE A 218 -5.30 6.09 -3.81
C PHE A 218 -4.74 7.30 -4.57
N THR A 219 -3.55 7.82 -4.24
CA THR A 219 -2.91 8.88 -5.03
C THR A 219 -2.61 8.42 -6.46
N ILE A 220 -2.29 7.14 -6.67
CA ILE A 220 -2.14 6.57 -8.02
C ILE A 220 -3.46 6.63 -8.79
N GLU A 221 -4.56 6.19 -8.18
CA GLU A 221 -5.89 6.24 -8.82
C GLU A 221 -6.30 7.70 -9.13
N ASP A 222 -6.00 8.62 -8.21
CA ASP A 222 -6.27 10.04 -8.38
C ASP A 222 -5.51 10.65 -9.57
N ILE A 223 -4.24 10.30 -9.75
CA ILE A 223 -3.43 10.73 -10.91
C ILE A 223 -3.99 10.11 -12.22
N ILE A 224 -4.38 8.83 -12.19
CA ILE A 224 -4.96 8.17 -13.38
C ILE A 224 -6.26 8.85 -13.79
N ALA A 225 -7.12 9.22 -12.82
CA ALA A 225 -8.37 9.90 -13.07
C ALA A 225 -8.18 11.33 -13.58
N GLU A 226 -7.24 12.09 -13.00
CA GLU A 226 -6.92 13.46 -13.44
C GLU A 226 -6.66 13.54 -14.94
N ASP A 227 -5.91 12.58 -15.48
CA ASP A 227 -5.55 12.55 -16.89
C ASP A 227 -6.70 12.11 -17.81
N LYS A 228 -7.72 11.43 -17.29
CA LYS A 228 -8.92 11.07 -18.07
C LYS A 228 -9.91 12.24 -18.20
N LEU A 229 -9.77 13.25 -17.32
CA LEU A 229 -10.59 14.46 -17.34
C LEU A 229 -10.04 15.54 -18.29
N LYS A 230 -8.82 15.37 -18.81
CA LYS A 230 -8.15 16.27 -19.76
C LYS A 230 -8.26 15.76 -21.19
#